data_AF-A0A7C1REG2-F1
#
_entry.id   AF-A0A7C1REG2-F1
#
_cell.length_a   1.000
_cell.length_b   1.000
_cell.length_c   1.000
_cell.angle_alpha   90.00
_cell.angle_beta   90.00
_cell.angle_gamma   90.00
#
_symmetry.space_group_name_H-M   'P 1'
#
loop_
_entity.id
_entity.type
_entity.pdbx_description
1 polymer ?
#
loop_
_entity_poly.entity_id
_entity_poly.type
_entity_poly.pdbx_seq_one_letter_code
_entity_poly.pdbx_strand_id
1 'polypeptide(L)'
;MINRNVRRYKDMSRFKEWLRRRIERDAVKSELNGEIVYLKKSRMPLIGDWGRIYPPINEDDSLNGVNIIFGGHKNLLKLMIILAIVGMVYLQFAEIFRYVDSITSHQCYASFQQCINQTNSINPFVS
;
A
#
# COMPACT_ATOMS: atom_id res chain seq x y z
N MET A 1 38.17 17.15 8.56
CA MET A 1 36.70 17.12 8.44
C MET A 1 36.33 16.60 7.05
N ILE A 2 35.83 15.36 6.93
CA ILE A 2 35.35 14.87 5.63
C ILE A 2 34.00 15.55 5.35
N ASN A 3 33.94 16.26 4.22
CA ASN A 3 32.76 16.99 3.77
C ASN A 3 31.55 16.03 3.68
N ARG A 4 30.44 16.35 4.36
CA ARG A 4 29.24 15.47 4.46
C ARG A 4 28.69 15.07 3.08
N ASN A 5 28.90 15.90 2.07
CA ASN A 5 28.45 15.65 0.70
C ASN A 5 29.27 14.54 0.02
N VAL A 6 30.58 14.48 0.27
CA VAL A 6 31.47 13.43 -0.27
C VAL A 6 31.13 12.07 0.35
N ARG A 7 30.80 12.05 1.65
CA ARG A 7 30.38 10.82 2.34
C ARG A 7 29.06 10.27 1.77
N ARG A 8 28.04 11.13 1.63
CA ARG A 8 26.74 10.76 1.03
C ARG A 8 26.87 10.20 -0.38
N TYR A 9 27.70 10.80 -1.22
CA TYR A 9 27.92 10.32 -2.59
C TYR A 9 28.55 8.93 -2.62
N LYS A 10 29.56 8.69 -1.77
CA LYS A 10 30.23 7.39 -1.65
C LYS A 10 29.30 6.28 -1.16
N ASP A 11 28.40 6.61 -0.23
CA ASP A 11 27.42 5.67 0.29
C ASP A 11 26.35 5.33 -0.75
N MET A 12 25.87 6.33 -1.50
CA MET A 12 24.91 6.14 -2.60
C MET A 12 25.50 5.28 -3.74
N SER A 13 26.76 5.52 -4.12
CA SER A 13 27.44 4.73 -5.15
C SER A 13 27.56 3.25 -4.74
N ARG A 14 27.96 2.96 -3.49
CA ARG A 14 28.00 1.59 -2.97
C ARG A 14 26.61 0.94 -2.91
N PHE A 15 25.59 1.71 -2.56
CA PHE A 15 24.22 1.23 -2.52
C PHE A 15 23.70 0.83 -3.91
N LYS A 16 23.93 1.67 -4.92
CA LYS A 16 23.59 1.36 -6.32
C LYS A 16 24.28 0.09 -6.79
N GLU A 17 25.58 -0.04 -6.51
CA GLU A 17 26.36 -1.21 -6.91
C GLU A 17 25.88 -2.48 -6.20
N TRP A 18 25.57 -2.38 -4.90
CA TRP A 18 24.97 -3.47 -4.14
C TRP A 18 23.60 -3.90 -4.71
N LEU A 19 22.74 -2.94 -5.06
CA LEU A 19 21.44 -3.22 -5.68
C LEU A 19 21.59 -3.93 -7.02
N ARG A 20 22.47 -3.41 -7.89
CA ARG A 20 22.75 -3.99 -9.21
C ARG A 20 23.21 -5.45 -9.06
N ARG A 21 24.21 -5.71 -8.21
CA ARG A 21 24.69 -7.08 -7.93
C ARG A 21 23.59 -7.98 -7.38
N ARG A 22 22.72 -7.46 -6.51
CA ARG A 22 21.64 -8.26 -5.92
C ARG A 22 20.59 -8.65 -6.96
N ILE A 23 20.33 -7.80 -7.95
CA ILE A 23 19.33 -8.06 -9.00
C ILE A 23 19.91 -8.93 -10.10
N GLU A 24 21.15 -8.70 -10.51
CA GLU A 24 21.80 -9.49 -11.56
C GLU A 24 22.12 -10.92 -11.11
N ARG A 25 22.34 -11.15 -9.82
CA ARG A 25 22.61 -12.48 -9.27
C ARG A 25 21.47 -13.45 -9.56
N ASP A 26 21.77 -14.54 -10.27
CA ASP A 26 20.83 -15.60 -10.63
C ASP A 26 19.62 -15.10 -11.46
N ALA A 27 19.78 -13.97 -12.16
CA ALA A 27 18.77 -13.43 -13.08
C ALA A 27 19.16 -13.64 -14.54
N VAL A 28 18.15 -13.89 -15.36
CA VAL A 28 18.25 -13.83 -16.82
C VAL A 28 17.77 -12.45 -17.27
N LYS A 29 18.63 -11.70 -17.94
CA LYS A 29 18.25 -10.43 -18.58
C LYS A 29 17.45 -10.76 -19.85
N SER A 30 16.27 -10.18 -20.00
CA SER A 30 15.40 -10.35 -21.16
C SER A 30 14.79 -9.01 -21.55
N GLU A 31 14.62 -8.80 -22.85
CA GLU A 31 13.89 -7.67 -23.38
C GLU A 31 12.46 -8.10 -23.66
N LEU A 32 11.50 -7.50 -22.95
CA LEU A 32 10.09 -7.81 -23.06
C LEU A 32 9.35 -6.53 -23.41
N ASN A 33 8.76 -6.48 -24.61
CA ASN A 33 8.00 -5.33 -25.12
C ASN A 33 8.80 -4.00 -25.09
N GLY A 34 10.10 -4.05 -25.40
CA GLY A 34 10.99 -2.89 -25.38
C GLY A 34 11.47 -2.48 -23.97
N GLU A 35 11.12 -3.22 -22.93
CA GLU A 35 11.59 -3.00 -21.56
C GLU A 35 12.63 -4.05 -21.17
N ILE A 36 13.77 -3.60 -20.63
CA ILE A 36 14.76 -4.50 -20.02
C ILE A 36 14.21 -5.00 -18.69
N VAL A 37 14.02 -6.32 -18.57
CA VAL A 37 13.58 -6.97 -17.35
C VAL A 37 14.54 -8.08 -16.93
N TYR A 38 14.64 -8.29 -15.61
CA TYR A 38 15.40 -9.37 -15.01
C TYR A 38 14.43 -10.45 -14.55
N LEU A 39 14.56 -11.64 -15.13
CA LEU A 39 13.77 -12.81 -14.75
C LEU A 39 14.54 -13.61 -13.72
N LYS A 40 13.99 -13.77 -12.53
CA LYS A 40 14.58 -14.61 -11.48
C LYS A 40 13.69 -15.79 -11.16
N LYS A 41 14.32 -16.94 -10.94
CA LYS A 41 13.58 -18.10 -10.47
C LYS A 41 13.00 -17.82 -9.09
N SER A 42 11.69 -18.01 -8.93
CA SER A 42 11.06 -17.85 -7.62
C SER A 42 11.59 -18.92 -6.67
N ARG A 43 11.98 -18.51 -5.46
CA ARG A 43 12.31 -19.46 -4.38
C ARG A 43 11.06 -20.08 -3.76
N MET A 44 9.89 -19.54 -4.07
CA MET A 44 8.60 -20.08 -3.63
C MET A 44 7.93 -20.81 -4.81
N PRO A 45 7.76 -22.14 -4.73
CA PRO A 45 7.24 -22.96 -5.82
C PRO A 45 5.75 -22.78 -6.12
N LEU A 46 5.04 -21.95 -5.35
CA LEU A 46 3.57 -21.86 -5.40
C LEU A 46 3.03 -20.86 -6.44
N ILE A 47 3.83 -19.90 -6.91
CA ILE A 47 3.37 -18.84 -7.83
C ILE A 47 4.44 -18.60 -8.88
N GLY A 48 4.38 -19.36 -9.98
CA GLY A 48 5.20 -19.17 -11.17
C GLY A 48 6.70 -19.40 -10.95
N ASP A 49 7.32 -20.20 -11.80
CA ASP A 49 8.76 -20.47 -11.69
C ASP A 49 9.62 -19.21 -11.82
N TRP A 50 9.09 -18.12 -12.39
CA TRP A 50 9.86 -16.92 -12.72
C TRP A 50 9.15 -15.63 -12.24
N GLY A 51 9.83 -14.89 -11.36
CA GLY A 51 9.48 -13.53 -10.99
C GLY A 51 10.11 -12.51 -11.96
N ARG A 52 9.31 -11.57 -12.46
CA ARG A 52 9.80 -10.45 -13.28
C ARG A 52 10.22 -9.30 -12.37
N ILE A 53 11.45 -8.82 -12.55
CA ILE A 53 12.03 -7.71 -11.79
C ILE A 53 12.39 -6.60 -12.75
N TYR A 54 11.81 -5.42 -12.54
CA TYR A 54 12.17 -4.21 -13.27
C TYR A 54 13.41 -3.57 -12.64
N PRO A 55 14.41 -3.16 -13.44
CA PRO A 55 15.62 -2.55 -12.90
C PRO A 55 15.30 -1.23 -12.16
N PRO A 56 15.81 -1.07 -10.93
CA PRO A 56 15.65 0.16 -10.16
C PRO A 56 16.64 1.27 -10.56
N ILE A 57 17.61 0.95 -11.41
CA ILE A 57 18.61 1.90 -11.92
C ILE A 57 18.38 2.00 -13.43
N ASN A 58 18.08 3.20 -13.89
CA ASN A 58 17.87 3.51 -15.30
C ASN A 58 19.22 3.58 -16.06
N GLU A 59 19.18 3.74 -17.38
CA GLU A 59 20.39 3.85 -18.22
C GLU A 59 21.22 5.11 -17.93
N ASP A 60 20.57 6.17 -17.45
CA ASP A 60 21.18 7.44 -17.04
C ASP A 60 21.75 7.40 -15.60
N ASP A 61 21.85 6.21 -14.99
CA ASP A 61 22.24 5.98 -13.59
C ASP A 61 21.29 6.64 -12.56
N SER A 62 20.11 7.10 -12.97
CA SER A 62 19.10 7.60 -12.02
C SER A 62 18.40 6.45 -11.29
N LEU A 63 18.01 6.69 -10.03
CA LEU A 63 17.26 5.72 -9.23
C LEU A 63 15.77 5.86 -9.51
N ASN A 64 15.15 4.77 -9.95
CA ASN A 64 13.71 4.67 -10.15
C ASN A 64 13.04 4.12 -8.88
N GLY A 65 12.55 5.02 -8.03
CA GLY A 65 11.85 4.65 -6.79
C GLY A 65 10.62 3.76 -6.99
N VAL A 66 9.93 3.89 -8.14
CA VAL A 66 8.76 3.06 -8.45
C VAL A 66 9.18 1.60 -8.65
N ASN A 67 10.27 1.36 -9.35
CA ASN A 67 10.80 0.01 -9.55
C ASN A 67 11.42 -0.57 -8.27
N ILE A 68 11.99 0.28 -7.40
CA ILE A 68 12.51 -0.16 -6.09
C ILE A 68 11.40 -0.65 -5.17
N ILE A 69 10.33 0.15 -5.02
CA ILE A 69 9.31 -0.08 -4.00
C ILE A 69 8.24 -1.04 -4.51
N PHE A 70 7.77 -0.85 -5.74
CA PHE A 70 6.64 -1.58 -6.30
C PHE A 70 7.06 -2.68 -7.28
N GLY A 71 8.34 -2.75 -7.64
CA GLY A 71 8.82 -3.75 -8.59
C GLY A 71 8.21 -3.57 -9.98
N GLY A 72 7.87 -2.34 -10.36
CA GLY A 72 7.36 -1.99 -11.70
C GLY A 72 6.08 -1.17 -11.69
N HIS A 73 5.84 -0.45 -12.78
CA HIS A 73 4.69 0.45 -12.93
C HIS A 73 3.33 -0.28 -12.86
N LYS A 74 3.25 -1.51 -13.39
CA LYS A 74 2.01 -2.31 -13.35
C LYS A 74 1.58 -2.67 -11.92
N ASN A 75 2.54 -2.91 -11.03
CA ASN A 75 2.25 -3.21 -9.63
C ASN A 75 1.83 -1.96 -8.86
N LEU A 76 2.42 -0.80 -9.16
CA LEU A 76 1.95 0.48 -8.63
C LEU A 76 0.50 0.74 -9.03
N LEU A 77 0.15 0.53 -10.30
CA LEU A 77 -1.23 0.70 -10.76
C LEU A 77 -2.21 -0.25 -10.06
N LYS A 78 -1.85 -1.52 -9.90
CA LYS A 78 -2.65 -2.49 -9.13
C LYS A 78 -2.86 -2.02 -7.70
N LEU A 79 -1.82 -1.52 -7.05
CA LEU A 79 -1.92 -0.98 -5.69
C LEU A 79 -2.85 0.23 -5.63
N MET A 80 -2.73 1.16 -6.58
CA MET A 80 -3.59 2.35 -6.63
C MET A 80 -5.08 1.98 -6.77
N ILE A 81 -5.40 0.96 -7.59
CA ILE A 81 -6.76 0.46 -7.72
C ILE A 81 -7.27 -0.13 -6.39
N ILE A 82 -6.45 -0.93 -5.71
CA ILE A 82 -6.80 -1.50 -4.40
C ILE A 82 -7.03 -0.38 -3.37
N LEU A 83 -6.13 0.61 -3.32
CA LEU A 83 -6.26 1.76 -2.42
C LEU A 83 -7.52 2.58 -2.73
N ALA A 84 -7.89 2.73 -4.01
CA ALA A 84 -9.11 3.42 -4.38
C ALA A 84 -10.37 2.69 -3.88
N ILE A 85 -10.40 1.35 -4.00
CA ILE A 85 -11.51 0.53 -3.50
C ILE A 85 -11.59 0.64 -1.97
N VAL A 86 -10.46 0.46 -1.27
CA VAL A 86 -10.39 0.59 0.19
C VAL A 86 -10.81 1.99 0.64
N GLY A 87 -10.39 3.03 -0.09
CA GLY A 87 -10.78 4.41 0.15
C GLY A 87 -12.28 4.64 0.00
N MET A 88 -12.90 4.09 -1.05
CA MET A 88 -14.35 4.18 -1.22
C MET A 88 -15.13 3.51 -0.08
N VAL A 89 -14.70 2.32 0.34
CA VAL A 89 -15.30 1.61 1.49
C VAL A 89 -15.14 2.44 2.76
N TYR A 90 -13.95 3.00 3.00
CA TYR A 90 -13.70 3.84 4.17
C TYR A 90 -14.58 5.10 4.18
N LEU A 91 -14.75 5.75 3.02
CA LEU A 91 -15.63 6.92 2.90
C LEU A 91 -17.10 6.57 3.21
N GLN A 92 -17.58 5.41 2.74
CA GLN A 92 -18.92 4.92 3.10
C GLN A 92 -19.08 4.77 4.61
N PHE A 93 -18.13 4.13 5.29
CA PHE A 93 -18.19 4.00 6.75
C PHE A 93 -18.14 5.36 7.46
N ALA A 94 -17.28 6.27 7.01
CA ALA A 94 -17.20 7.61 7.57
C ALA A 94 -18.52 8.39 7.45
N GLU A 95 -19.23 8.23 6.33
CA GLU A 95 -20.54 8.83 6.14
C GLU A 95 -21.60 8.21 7.06
N ILE A 96 -21.62 6.88 7.20
CA ILE A 96 -22.52 6.18 8.13
C ILE A 96 -22.28 6.66 9.57
N PHE A 97 -21.03 6.76 10.01
CA PHE A 97 -20.73 7.23 11.37
C PHE A 97 -21.20 8.68 11.58
N ARG A 98 -20.98 9.57 10.61
CA ARG A 98 -21.49 10.95 10.68
C ARG A 98 -23.02 11.01 10.73
N TYR A 99 -23.70 10.17 9.97
CA TYR A 99 -25.15 10.07 10.01
C TYR A 99 -25.66 9.59 11.37
N VAL A 100 -25.05 8.53 11.92
CA VAL A 100 -25.37 8.03 13.27
C VAL A 100 -25.12 9.09 14.34
N ASP A 101 -23.99 9.80 14.27
CA ASP A 101 -23.68 10.91 15.19
C ASP A 101 -24.73 12.02 15.09
N SER A 102 -25.17 12.37 13.88
CA SER A 102 -26.21 13.39 13.67
C SER A 102 -27.56 13.00 14.28
N ILE A 103 -27.93 11.72 14.25
CA ILE A 103 -29.18 11.23 14.85
C ILE A 103 -29.05 11.18 16.37
N THR A 104 -27.96 10.59 16.86
CA THR A 104 -27.77 10.35 18.31
C THR A 104 -27.55 11.65 19.08
N SER A 105 -26.97 12.68 18.45
CA SER A 105 -26.83 14.02 19.03
C SER A 105 -28.12 14.86 18.97
N HIS A 106 -29.16 14.41 18.25
CA HIS A 106 -30.41 15.15 18.16
C HIS A 106 -31.23 15.01 19.45
N GLN A 107 -31.78 16.12 19.95
CA GLN A 107 -32.54 16.13 21.22
C GLN A 107 -33.71 15.14 21.24
N CYS A 108 -34.35 14.90 20.09
CA CYS A 108 -35.45 13.95 19.94
C CYS A 108 -35.02 12.50 20.24
N TYR A 109 -33.77 12.13 19.91
CA TYR A 109 -33.22 10.81 20.23
C TYR A 109 -33.04 10.61 21.75
N ALA A 110 -32.57 11.65 22.46
CA ALA A 110 -32.46 11.61 23.91
C ALA A 110 -33.82 11.48 24.59
N SER A 111 -34.83 12.21 24.11
CA SER A 111 -36.22 12.12 24.61
C SER A 111 -36.83 10.74 24.35
N PHE A 112 -36.59 10.17 23.15
CA PHE A 112 -37.08 8.84 22.78
C PHE A 112 -36.44 7.73 23.64
N GLN A 113 -35.13 7.80 23.89
CA GLN A 113 -34.43 6.87 24.79
C GLN A 113 -34.95 6.95 26.23
N GLN A 114 -35.24 8.15 26.73
CA GLN A 114 -35.85 8.32 28.05
C GLN A 114 -37.25 7.68 28.12
N CYS A 115 -38.08 7.85 27.07
CA CYS A 115 -39.39 7.19 26.97
C CYS A 115 -39.27 5.66 26.93
N ILE A 116 -38.36 5.08 26.15
CA ILE A 116 -38.15 3.62 26.11
C ILE A 116 -37.74 3.11 27.50
N ASN A 117 -36.78 3.78 28.15
CA ASN A 117 -36.29 3.36 29.47
C ASN A 117 -37.39 3.43 30.55
N GLN A 118 -38.28 4.43 30.48
CA GLN A 118 -39.45 4.50 31.34
C GLN A 118 -40.49 3.43 31.01
N THR A 119 -40.69 3.08 29.75
CA THR A 119 -41.67 2.04 29.37
C THR A 119 -41.21 0.64 29.81
N ASN A 120 -39.90 0.36 29.73
CA ASN A 120 -39.29 -0.89 30.18
C ASN A 120 -39.27 -1.02 31.72
N SER A 121 -39.24 0.09 32.47
CA SER A 121 -39.36 0.05 33.94
C SER A 121 -40.79 -0.16 34.42
N ILE A 122 -41.79 0.09 33.56
CA ILE A 122 -43.22 -0.04 33.89
C ILE A 122 -43.77 -1.44 33.54
N ASN A 123 -43.19 -2.15 32.56
CA ASN A 123 -43.59 -3.53 32.21
C ASN A 123 -42.46 -4.54 32.46
N PRO A 124 -42.44 -5.25 33.60
CA PRO A 124 -41.42 -6.25 33.92
C PRO A 124 -41.56 -7.59 33.17
N PHE A 125 -42.43 -7.69 32.15
CA PHE A 125 -42.76 -8.95 31.46
C PHE A 125 -42.26 -9.06 30.02
N VAL A 126 -41.42 -8.12 29.55
CA VAL A 126 -40.72 -8.27 28.26
C VAL A 126 -39.23 -8.37 28.55
N SER A 127 -38.83 -9.57 28.99
CA SER A 127 -37.45 -10.06 29.05
C SER A 127 -37.31 -11.25 28.11
#